data_AF-A0A7Y2D5C9-F1
#
_entry.id   AF-A0A7Y2D5C9-F1
#
_cell.length_a   1.000
_cell.length_b   1.000
_cell.length_c   1.000
_cell.angle_alpha   90.00
_cell.angle_beta   90.00
_cell.angle_gamma   90.00
#
_symmetry.space_group_name_H-M   'P 1'
#
loop_
_entity.id
_entity.type
_entity.pdbx_description
1 polymer ?
#
loop_
_entity_poly.entity_id
_entity_poly.type
_entity_poly.pdbx_seq_one_letter_code
_entity_poly.pdbx_strand_id
1 'polypeptide(L)'
;MRFQVLKISVLLACFFVFSHSADAQEFERSQEIDEKLNIPVLVKHLPDWESKSDSAQFFSDKDQFYSFFAQRRIISDLDFIPGTEAVYAEYPEGKLVIVEYSTPQASSAVDKEILAAGNPGNEQFVYRRIGNYNVFLFDGSDAEASAALLEKINYEKVVTWPYGNPKRFFAREREFIVGTTSLFLSTVVFILSGVGIAIILGGIVGILYFRANDRRRAAMTAFSDAGGLTRLNLDGLSQEMTQEKLLSD
;
A
#
# COMPACT_ATOMS: atom_id res chain seq x y z
N MET A 1 21.61 48.04 1.13
CA MET A 1 21.44 47.08 2.24
C MET A 1 19.99 47.14 2.80
N ARG A 2 18.98 46.82 1.97
CA ARG A 2 17.54 46.92 2.30
C ARG A 2 16.66 45.90 1.55
N PHE A 3 17.14 44.67 1.35
CA PHE A 3 16.40 43.64 0.60
C PHE A 3 16.52 42.22 1.19
N GLN A 4 16.72 42.09 2.51
CA GLN A 4 16.86 40.77 3.15
C GLN A 4 15.93 40.49 4.34
N VAL A 5 15.04 41.42 4.73
CA VAL A 5 14.14 41.18 5.89
C VAL A 5 12.72 40.75 5.47
N LEU A 6 12.41 40.74 4.17
CA LEU A 6 11.06 40.43 3.65
C LEU A 6 10.89 38.98 3.15
N LYS A 7 11.71 38.03 3.63
CA LYS A 7 11.57 36.59 3.29
C LYS A 7 11.43 35.67 4.50
N ILE A 8 11.20 36.22 5.70
CA ILE A 8 11.03 35.45 6.96
C ILE A 8 9.64 35.71 7.56
N SER A 9 8.62 35.97 6.73
CA SER A 9 7.24 36.17 7.22
C SER A 9 6.16 35.45 6.40
N VAL A 10 6.54 34.53 5.52
CA VAL A 10 5.58 33.72 4.72
C VAL A 10 5.65 32.22 5.07
N LEU A 11 6.54 31.80 5.97
CA LEU A 11 6.76 30.40 6.33
C LEU A 11 6.16 29.99 7.69
N LEU A 12 5.27 30.81 8.26
CA LEU A 12 4.67 30.58 9.58
C LEU A 12 3.16 30.88 9.60
N ALA A 13 2.42 30.42 8.60
CA ALA A 13 0.98 30.62 8.49
C ALA A 13 0.22 29.40 7.92
N CYS A 14 0.63 28.19 8.29
CA CYS A 14 -0.12 26.95 7.96
C CYS A 14 -0.39 26.08 9.21
N PHE A 15 -0.49 26.68 10.39
CA PHE A 15 -0.98 26.01 11.59
C PHE A 15 -2.40 26.52 11.90
N PHE A 16 -3.30 25.58 12.16
CA PHE A 16 -4.72 25.68 12.53
C PHE A 16 -5.74 25.81 11.41
N VAL A 17 -6.26 24.65 10.98
CA VAL A 17 -7.69 24.35 11.08
C VAL A 17 -7.85 22.86 11.43
N PHE A 18 -8.10 22.56 12.70
CA PHE A 18 -8.79 21.33 13.11
C PHE A 18 -10.23 21.76 13.41
N SER A 19 -11.15 21.43 12.52
CA SER A 19 -12.58 21.45 12.84
C SER A 19 -13.02 20.01 12.96
N HIS A 20 -13.29 19.62 14.20
CA HIS A 20 -13.98 18.40 14.58
C HIS A 20 -15.45 18.57 14.18
N SER A 21 -15.92 17.82 13.19
CA SER A 21 -17.34 17.53 13.05
C SER A 21 -17.60 16.27 13.88
N ALA A 22 -18.31 16.42 14.98
CA ALA A 22 -18.93 15.30 15.68
C ALA A 22 -20.14 14.90 14.85
N ASP A 23 -19.94 13.99 13.89
CA ASP A 23 -21.06 13.36 13.21
C ASP A 23 -21.64 12.27 14.11
N ALA A 24 -22.97 12.26 14.14
CA ALA A 24 -23.77 11.28 14.83
C ALA A 24 -23.33 9.88 14.41
N GLN A 25 -23.34 8.94 15.35
CA GLN A 25 -23.15 7.52 15.06
C GLN A 25 -24.38 7.05 14.28
N GLU A 26 -24.38 7.29 12.98
CA GLU A 26 -25.22 6.61 12.02
C GLU A 26 -24.86 5.14 12.15
N PHE A 27 -25.83 4.28 12.44
CA PHE A 27 -25.64 2.85 12.30
C PHE A 27 -25.33 2.62 10.81
N GLU A 28 -24.05 2.50 10.51
CA GLU A 28 -23.52 2.36 9.15
C GLU A 28 -24.23 1.18 8.50
N ARG A 29 -25.05 1.48 7.48
CA ARG A 29 -25.74 0.45 6.70
C ARG A 29 -24.66 -0.46 6.10
N SER A 30 -24.75 -1.77 6.30
CA SER A 30 -23.88 -2.72 5.58
C SER A 30 -24.29 -2.91 4.11
N GLN A 31 -24.97 -1.92 3.54
CA GLN A 31 -25.39 -1.85 2.13
C GLN A 31 -24.16 -1.57 1.26
N GLU A 32 -23.17 -2.46 1.33
CA GLU A 32 -22.02 -2.41 0.44
C GLU A 32 -22.47 -2.96 -0.92
N ILE A 33 -22.50 -2.08 -1.90
CA ILE A 33 -22.57 -2.46 -3.30
C ILE A 33 -21.12 -2.52 -3.79
N ASP A 34 -20.72 -3.61 -4.44
CA ASP A 34 -19.42 -3.65 -5.10
C ASP A 34 -19.41 -2.60 -6.23
N GLU A 35 -18.58 -1.57 -6.11
CA GLU A 35 -18.53 -0.45 -7.06
C GLU A 35 -18.12 -0.87 -8.49
N LYS A 36 -17.45 -2.01 -8.66
CA LYS A 36 -16.99 -2.49 -9.97
C LYS A 36 -18.06 -3.30 -10.69
N LEU A 37 -18.80 -4.12 -9.94
CA LEU A 37 -19.78 -5.06 -10.48
C LEU A 37 -21.23 -4.59 -10.26
N ASN A 38 -21.42 -3.55 -9.46
CA ASN A 38 -22.72 -3.00 -9.06
C ASN A 38 -23.69 -4.07 -8.50
N ILE A 39 -23.14 -5.02 -7.74
CA ILE A 39 -23.90 -6.08 -7.06
C ILE A 39 -23.81 -5.91 -5.54
N PRO A 40 -24.88 -6.19 -4.78
CA PRO A 40 -24.81 -6.21 -3.32
C PRO A 40 -23.76 -7.23 -2.86
N VAL A 41 -22.94 -6.86 -1.88
CA VAL A 41 -21.87 -7.73 -1.37
C VAL A 41 -22.43 -9.05 -0.82
N LEU A 42 -23.62 -9.03 -0.21
CA LEU A 42 -24.28 -10.25 0.28
C LEU A 42 -24.53 -11.29 -0.83
N VAL A 43 -24.73 -10.87 -2.08
CA VAL A 43 -24.88 -11.80 -3.23
C VAL A 43 -23.59 -12.60 -3.44
N LYS A 44 -22.42 -12.01 -3.18
CA LYS A 44 -21.13 -12.69 -3.33
C LYS A 44 -20.88 -13.78 -2.30
N HIS A 45 -21.67 -13.80 -1.23
CA HIS A 45 -21.58 -14.83 -0.20
C HIS A 45 -22.36 -16.09 -0.56
N LEU A 46 -23.12 -16.05 -1.66
CA LEU A 46 -23.76 -17.23 -2.23
C LEU A 46 -22.71 -18.23 -2.75
N PRO A 47 -22.94 -19.55 -2.60
CA PRO A 47 -22.16 -20.56 -3.31
C PRO A 47 -22.24 -20.35 -4.82
N ASP A 48 -21.09 -20.34 -5.52
CA ASP A 48 -21.04 -20.11 -6.97
C ASP A 48 -21.74 -18.80 -7.38
N TRP A 49 -21.50 -17.72 -6.63
CA TRP A 49 -22.18 -16.44 -6.80
C TRP A 49 -22.00 -15.86 -8.20
N GLU A 50 -20.89 -16.15 -8.89
CA GLU A 50 -20.63 -15.69 -10.24
C GLU A 50 -21.65 -16.21 -11.26
N SER A 51 -22.19 -17.42 -11.04
CA SER A 51 -23.25 -17.99 -11.90
C SER A 51 -24.65 -17.65 -11.39
N LYS A 52 -24.77 -17.34 -10.10
CA LYS A 52 -26.06 -17.11 -9.42
C LYS A 52 -26.48 -15.65 -9.36
N SER A 53 -25.55 -14.70 -9.50
CA SER A 53 -25.80 -13.26 -9.34
C SER A 53 -26.98 -12.76 -10.17
N ASP A 54 -27.14 -13.26 -11.39
CA ASP A 54 -28.18 -12.81 -12.32
C ASP A 54 -29.58 -13.34 -11.96
N SER A 55 -29.64 -14.43 -11.19
CA SER A 55 -30.88 -15.08 -10.76
C SER A 55 -31.20 -14.88 -9.28
N ALA A 56 -30.24 -14.35 -8.51
CA ALA A 56 -30.40 -14.10 -7.09
C ALA A 56 -31.35 -12.92 -6.85
N GLN A 57 -32.19 -13.03 -5.84
CA GLN A 57 -33.05 -11.94 -5.40
C GLN A 57 -32.53 -11.36 -4.09
N PHE A 58 -32.25 -10.07 -4.11
CA PHE A 58 -31.78 -9.34 -2.95
C PHE A 58 -32.93 -8.54 -2.32
N PHE A 59 -33.02 -8.57 -1.00
CA PHE A 59 -34.04 -7.89 -0.22
C PHE A 59 -33.34 -7.02 0.82
N SER A 60 -33.60 -5.71 0.78
CA SER A 60 -33.23 -4.74 1.82
C SER A 60 -34.45 -4.14 2.51
N ASP A 61 -35.65 -4.50 2.03
CA ASP A 61 -36.93 -4.01 2.50
C ASP A 61 -37.76 -5.16 3.09
N LYS A 62 -38.32 -4.91 4.26
CA LYS A 62 -39.09 -5.87 5.06
C LYS A 62 -40.36 -6.32 4.34
N ASP A 63 -41.08 -5.39 3.72
CA ASP A 63 -42.37 -5.67 3.10
C ASP A 63 -42.17 -6.53 1.83
N GLN A 64 -41.12 -6.24 1.06
CA GLN A 64 -40.74 -7.06 -0.09
C GLN A 64 -40.33 -8.48 0.33
N PHE A 65 -39.50 -8.60 1.37
CA PHE A 65 -39.03 -9.88 1.88
C PHE A 65 -40.20 -10.76 2.33
N TYR A 66 -41.10 -10.25 3.17
CA TYR A 66 -42.24 -11.04 3.63
C TYR A 66 -43.26 -11.32 2.54
N SER A 67 -43.49 -10.39 1.60
CA SER A 67 -44.39 -10.64 0.48
C SER A 67 -43.89 -11.80 -0.38
N PHE A 68 -42.58 -11.91 -0.57
CA PHE A 68 -41.95 -13.00 -1.31
C PHE A 68 -42.08 -14.34 -0.56
N PHE A 69 -41.87 -14.34 0.76
CA PHE A 69 -41.92 -15.55 1.60
C PHE A 69 -43.25 -15.75 2.33
N ALA A 70 -44.35 -15.13 1.90
CA ALA A 70 -45.62 -15.10 2.64
C ALA A 70 -46.20 -16.49 2.98
N GLN A 71 -45.77 -17.53 2.25
CA GLN A 71 -46.20 -18.91 2.47
C GLN A 71 -45.31 -19.69 3.46
N ARG A 72 -44.19 -19.12 3.91
CA ARG A 72 -43.22 -19.75 4.83
C ARG A 72 -43.40 -19.18 6.22
N ARG A 73 -43.96 -19.98 7.13
CA ARG A 73 -44.29 -19.52 8.47
C ARG A 73 -43.04 -19.14 9.28
N ILE A 74 -41.95 -19.89 9.09
CA ILE A 74 -40.69 -19.59 9.80
C ILE A 74 -40.11 -18.23 9.41
N ILE A 75 -40.33 -17.78 8.17
CA ILE A 75 -39.83 -16.49 7.67
C ILE A 75 -40.71 -15.34 8.13
N SER A 76 -42.03 -15.53 8.22
CA SER A 76 -42.94 -14.49 8.74
C SER A 76 -42.70 -14.16 10.21
N ASP A 77 -42.14 -15.10 10.96
CA ASP A 77 -41.85 -14.93 12.39
C ASP A 77 -40.47 -14.28 12.64
N LEU A 78 -39.62 -14.16 11.60
CA LEU A 78 -38.31 -13.49 11.71
C LEU A 78 -38.47 -11.99 11.89
N ASP A 79 -37.79 -11.40 12.86
CA ASP A 79 -37.73 -9.94 12.97
C ASP A 79 -36.74 -9.36 11.93
N PHE A 80 -37.28 -8.72 10.89
CA PHE A 80 -36.51 -7.98 9.90
C PHE A 80 -36.31 -6.54 10.40
N ILE A 81 -35.25 -6.33 11.18
CA ILE A 81 -34.90 -5.04 11.78
C ILE A 81 -34.20 -4.11 10.77
N PRO A 82 -34.12 -2.79 11.03
CA PRO A 82 -33.37 -1.88 10.17
C PRO A 82 -31.91 -2.32 10.00
N GLY A 83 -31.46 -2.39 8.74
CA GLY A 83 -30.12 -2.88 8.38
C GLY A 83 -30.01 -4.39 8.27
N THR A 84 -31.11 -5.14 8.37
CA THR A 84 -31.17 -6.53 7.93
C THR A 84 -31.25 -6.58 6.41
N GLU A 85 -30.52 -7.51 5.82
CA GLU A 85 -30.54 -7.78 4.40
C GLU A 85 -30.76 -9.27 4.18
N ALA A 86 -31.33 -9.64 3.05
CA ALA A 86 -31.46 -11.03 2.68
C ALA A 86 -31.15 -11.26 1.21
N VAL A 87 -30.63 -12.44 0.91
CA VAL A 87 -30.48 -12.91 -0.47
C VAL A 87 -31.12 -14.28 -0.62
N TYR A 88 -31.82 -14.47 -1.72
CA TYR A 88 -32.45 -15.71 -2.14
C TYR A 88 -31.82 -16.21 -3.43
N ALA A 89 -31.54 -17.50 -3.51
CA ALA A 89 -31.11 -18.15 -4.74
C ALA A 89 -31.58 -19.62 -4.79
N GLU A 90 -31.85 -20.10 -5.99
CA GLU A 90 -32.25 -21.49 -6.23
C GLU A 90 -31.05 -22.36 -6.61
N TYR A 91 -30.94 -23.50 -5.93
CA TYR A 91 -29.95 -24.53 -6.19
C TYR A 91 -30.64 -25.87 -6.46
N PRO A 92 -29.97 -26.80 -7.17
CA PRO A 92 -30.46 -28.17 -7.33
C PRO A 92 -30.78 -28.86 -6.00
N GLU A 93 -30.03 -28.52 -4.95
CA GLU A 93 -30.16 -29.06 -3.60
C GLU A 93 -31.29 -28.40 -2.78
N GLY A 94 -31.83 -27.26 -3.23
CA GLY A 94 -32.90 -26.55 -2.55
C GLY A 94 -32.89 -25.03 -2.76
N LYS A 95 -33.78 -24.35 -2.06
CA LYS A 95 -33.97 -22.90 -2.10
C LYS A 95 -33.25 -22.23 -0.95
N LEU A 96 -32.13 -21.57 -1.24
CA LEU A 96 -31.25 -20.96 -0.24
C LEU A 96 -31.71 -19.55 0.08
N VAL A 97 -31.80 -19.23 1.36
CA VAL A 97 -32.03 -17.88 1.89
C VAL A 97 -30.93 -17.59 2.91
N ILE A 98 -30.20 -16.50 2.70
CA ILE A 98 -29.26 -15.98 3.68
C ILE A 98 -29.82 -14.66 4.19
N VAL A 99 -30.03 -14.56 5.50
CA VAL A 99 -30.44 -13.32 6.17
C VAL A 99 -29.24 -12.78 6.95
N GLU A 100 -28.71 -11.63 6.56
CA GLU A 100 -27.65 -10.93 7.25
C GLU A 100 -28.22 -9.89 8.22
N TYR A 101 -27.79 -9.98 9.48
CA TYR A 101 -28.06 -8.96 10.48
C TYR A 101 -26.85 -8.05 10.66
N SER A 102 -27.11 -6.76 10.92
CA SER A 102 -26.08 -5.76 11.20
C SER A 102 -25.15 -6.16 12.36
N THR A 103 -25.66 -6.91 13.35
CA THR A 103 -24.88 -7.35 14.51
C THR A 103 -24.95 -8.86 14.76
N PRO A 104 -23.86 -9.48 15.26
CA PRO A 104 -23.87 -10.88 15.66
C PRO A 104 -24.91 -11.20 16.75
N GLN A 105 -25.21 -10.21 17.61
CA GLN A 105 -26.17 -10.32 18.70
C GLN A 105 -27.60 -10.44 18.17
N ALA A 106 -27.98 -9.65 17.17
CA ALA A 106 -29.29 -9.74 16.52
C ALA A 106 -29.48 -11.12 15.85
N SER A 107 -28.48 -11.57 15.08
CA SER A 107 -28.48 -12.91 14.49
C SER A 107 -28.59 -14.02 15.55
N SER A 108 -27.92 -13.86 16.70
CA SER A 108 -27.98 -14.83 17.80
C SER A 108 -29.31 -14.82 18.55
N ALA A 109 -30.02 -13.70 18.60
CA ALA A 109 -31.36 -13.64 19.20
C ALA A 109 -32.34 -14.45 18.35
N VAL A 110 -32.33 -14.20 17.04
CA VAL A 110 -33.14 -14.94 16.04
C VAL A 110 -32.80 -16.43 16.05
N ASP A 111 -31.52 -16.79 16.14
CA ASP A 111 -31.10 -18.19 16.24
C ASP A 111 -31.75 -18.94 17.41
N LYS A 112 -31.83 -18.29 18.58
CA LYS A 112 -32.51 -18.88 19.74
C LYS A 112 -34.00 -19.03 19.50
N GLU A 113 -34.64 -18.08 18.83
CA GLU A 113 -36.07 -18.14 18.50
C GLU A 113 -36.37 -19.27 17.52
N ILE A 114 -35.56 -19.43 16.46
CA ILE A 114 -35.69 -20.51 15.49
C ILE A 114 -35.50 -21.87 16.16
N LEU A 115 -34.45 -22.03 16.97
CA LEU A 115 -34.20 -23.28 17.70
C LEU A 115 -35.30 -23.60 18.73
N ALA A 116 -35.90 -22.58 19.35
CA ALA A 116 -37.00 -22.76 20.30
C ALA A 116 -38.34 -23.06 19.60
N ALA A 117 -38.59 -22.47 18.43
CA ALA A 117 -39.77 -22.74 17.61
C ALA A 117 -39.78 -24.15 17.02
N GLY A 118 -38.59 -24.74 16.81
CA GLY A 118 -38.42 -26.04 16.17
C GLY A 118 -38.72 -25.97 14.68
N ASN A 119 -39.34 -27.03 14.13
CA ASN A 119 -39.89 -27.01 12.76
C ASN A 119 -41.39 -26.68 12.81
N PRO A 120 -41.78 -25.39 12.87
CA PRO A 120 -43.19 -25.03 12.87
C PRO A 120 -43.84 -25.49 11.56
N GLY A 121 -44.92 -26.27 11.67
CA GLY A 121 -45.77 -26.62 10.53
C GLY A 121 -45.26 -27.76 9.63
N ASN A 122 -44.31 -28.59 10.07
CA ASN A 122 -43.71 -29.65 9.23
C ASN A 122 -43.03 -29.13 7.95
N GLU A 123 -42.67 -27.85 7.90
CA GLU A 123 -41.85 -27.31 6.83
C GLU A 123 -40.46 -27.98 6.88
N GLN A 124 -40.06 -28.63 5.78
CA GLN A 124 -38.72 -29.18 5.66
C GLN A 124 -37.77 -28.05 5.29
N PHE A 125 -37.00 -27.60 6.27
CA PHE A 125 -35.88 -26.69 6.07
C PHE A 125 -34.65 -27.15 6.85
N VAL A 126 -33.47 -26.84 6.30
CA VAL A 126 -32.20 -26.95 7.00
C VAL A 126 -31.76 -25.56 7.40
N TYR A 127 -31.33 -25.42 8.65
CA TYR A 127 -30.99 -24.13 9.23
C TYR A 127 -29.59 -24.14 9.85
N ARG A 128 -28.86 -23.05 9.66
CA ARG A 128 -27.56 -22.83 10.29
C ARG A 128 -27.30 -21.34 10.50
N ARG A 129 -26.78 -21.00 11.68
CA ARG A 129 -26.20 -19.68 11.93
C ARG A 129 -24.71 -19.66 11.57
N ILE A 130 -24.29 -18.62 10.85
CA ILE A 130 -22.90 -18.38 10.45
C ILE A 130 -22.54 -16.91 10.72
N GLY A 131 -21.93 -16.60 11.87
CA GLY A 131 -21.54 -15.24 12.23
C GLY A 131 -22.75 -14.30 12.38
N ASN A 132 -22.91 -13.37 11.44
CA ASN A 132 -24.06 -12.47 11.34
C ASN A 132 -25.22 -13.05 10.52
N TYR A 133 -25.05 -14.24 9.93
CA TYR A 133 -26.01 -14.83 8.99
C TYR A 133 -26.89 -15.86 9.66
N ASN A 134 -28.17 -15.82 9.33
CA ASN A 134 -29.13 -16.88 9.57
C ASN A 134 -29.47 -17.48 8.20
N VAL A 135 -29.02 -18.70 7.97
CA VAL A 135 -29.11 -19.37 6.68
C VAL A 135 -30.20 -20.43 6.74
N PHE A 136 -31.10 -20.39 5.77
CA PHE A 136 -32.18 -21.35 5.58
C PHE A 136 -32.05 -21.99 4.21
N LEU A 137 -32.23 -23.31 4.14
CA LEU A 137 -32.42 -24.03 2.88
C LEU A 137 -33.78 -24.72 2.92
N PHE A 138 -34.67 -24.28 2.04
CA PHE A 138 -36.01 -24.83 1.90
C PHE A 138 -36.10 -25.85 0.78
N ASP A 139 -37.09 -26.73 0.87
CA ASP A 139 -37.45 -27.70 -0.17
C ASP A 139 -36.27 -28.63 -0.58
N GLY A 140 -35.32 -28.85 0.34
CA GLY A 140 -34.19 -29.74 0.11
C GLY A 140 -34.61 -31.20 0.12
N SER A 141 -34.18 -31.97 -0.90
CA SER A 141 -34.53 -33.38 -1.05
C SER A 141 -33.64 -34.34 -0.25
N ASP A 142 -32.41 -33.91 0.06
CA ASP A 142 -31.41 -34.67 0.81
C ASP A 142 -30.77 -33.77 1.87
N ALA A 143 -30.78 -34.24 3.12
CA ALA A 143 -30.21 -33.53 4.25
C ALA A 143 -28.68 -33.42 4.16
N GLU A 144 -28.00 -34.41 3.57
CA GLU A 144 -26.54 -34.39 3.42
C GLU A 144 -26.11 -33.40 2.34
N ALA A 145 -26.73 -33.45 1.16
CA ALA A 145 -26.52 -32.44 0.11
C ALA A 145 -26.83 -31.01 0.59
N SER A 146 -27.90 -30.86 1.37
CA SER A 146 -28.29 -29.58 1.99
C SER A 146 -27.19 -29.05 2.91
N ALA A 147 -26.66 -29.90 3.81
CA ALA A 147 -25.59 -29.52 4.72
C ALA A 147 -24.30 -29.14 3.95
N ALA A 148 -23.96 -29.91 2.91
CA ALA A 148 -22.81 -29.62 2.06
C ALA A 148 -22.93 -28.29 1.29
N LEU A 149 -24.13 -27.90 0.87
CA LEU A 149 -24.36 -26.58 0.27
C LEU A 149 -24.11 -25.46 1.28
N LEU A 150 -24.61 -25.62 2.51
CA LEU A 150 -24.42 -24.65 3.60
C LEU A 150 -22.94 -24.46 3.97
N GLU A 151 -22.10 -25.49 3.81
CA GLU A 151 -20.65 -25.40 4.04
C GLU A 151 -19.90 -24.57 3.00
N LYS A 152 -20.46 -24.41 1.80
CA LYS A 152 -19.87 -23.59 0.73
C LYS A 152 -20.09 -22.09 0.91
N ILE A 153 -20.91 -21.69 1.88
CA ILE A 153 -21.23 -20.29 2.15
C ILE A 153 -20.00 -19.63 2.78
N ASN A 154 -19.37 -18.73 2.02
CA ASN A 154 -18.22 -17.98 2.48
C ASN A 154 -18.68 -16.76 3.28
N TYR A 155 -18.49 -16.82 4.59
CA TYR A 155 -18.67 -15.66 5.46
C TYR A 155 -17.43 -14.77 5.40
N GLU A 156 -17.51 -13.69 4.63
CA GLU A 156 -16.49 -12.63 4.64
C GLU A 156 -17.03 -11.39 5.35
N LYS A 157 -16.87 -11.33 6.69
CA LYS A 157 -17.11 -10.07 7.39
C LYS A 157 -16.02 -9.07 7.03
N VAL A 158 -16.36 -8.07 6.22
CA VAL A 158 -15.55 -6.86 6.12
C VAL A 158 -15.58 -6.18 7.49
N VAL A 159 -14.48 -6.30 8.24
CA VAL A 159 -14.35 -5.59 9.52
C VAL A 159 -14.06 -4.13 9.19
N THR A 160 -15.12 -3.33 9.13
CA THR A 160 -15.02 -1.88 9.07
C THR A 160 -14.67 -1.37 10.46
N TRP A 161 -13.50 -0.76 10.57
CA TRP A 161 -13.01 -0.21 11.83
C TRP A 161 -13.57 1.20 11.98
N PRO A 162 -14.12 1.59 13.14
CA PRO A 162 -14.78 2.89 13.34
C PRO A 162 -13.86 4.10 13.12
N TYR A 163 -12.55 3.91 13.14
CA TYR A 163 -11.54 4.95 12.90
C TYR A 163 -10.76 4.73 11.59
N GLY A 164 -11.34 3.95 10.66
CA GLY A 164 -10.67 3.49 9.45
C GLY A 164 -9.76 2.29 9.72
N ASN A 165 -9.54 1.49 8.68
CA ASN A 165 -8.78 0.24 8.76
C ASN A 165 -7.36 0.49 9.32
N PRO A 166 -6.98 -0.07 10.50
CA PRO A 166 -5.69 0.17 11.13
C PRO A 166 -4.53 -0.35 10.26
N LYS A 167 -4.77 -1.34 9.38
CA LYS A 167 -3.75 -1.82 8.44
C LYS A 167 -3.36 -0.77 7.40
N ARG A 168 -4.22 0.21 7.09
CA ARG A 168 -3.86 1.34 6.19
C ARG A 168 -2.84 2.28 6.83
N PHE A 169 -2.82 2.37 8.15
CA PHE A 169 -1.81 3.13 8.88
C PHE A 169 -0.44 2.41 8.79
N PHE A 170 -0.41 1.12 9.13
CA PHE A 170 0.81 0.31 9.05
C PHE A 170 1.36 0.18 7.61
N ALA A 171 0.49 0.12 6.60
CA ALA A 171 0.91 0.09 5.20
C ALA A 171 1.62 1.39 4.78
N ARG A 172 1.08 2.56 5.15
CA ARG A 172 1.72 3.86 4.90
C ARG A 172 3.02 4.03 5.68
N GLU A 173 3.07 3.55 6.91
CA GLU A 173 4.29 3.57 7.72
C GLU A 173 5.39 2.71 7.08
N ARG A 174 5.03 1.51 6.59
CA ARG A 174 5.95 0.65 5.84
C ARG A 174 6.43 1.31 4.55
N GLU A 175 5.54 1.91 3.77
CA GLU A 175 5.91 2.64 2.55
C GLU A 175 6.83 3.83 2.85
N PHE A 176 6.56 4.56 3.93
CA PHE A 176 7.41 5.67 4.39
C PHE A 176 8.79 5.18 4.83
N ILE A 177 8.87 4.09 5.59
CA ILE A 177 10.15 3.49 6.03
C ILE A 177 10.95 2.98 4.83
N VAL A 178 10.31 2.25 3.90
CA VAL A 178 10.97 1.73 2.69
C VAL A 178 11.42 2.87 1.77
N GLY A 179 10.59 3.90 1.59
CA GLY A 179 10.90 5.09 0.80
C GLY A 179 12.08 5.87 1.40
N THR A 180 12.05 6.13 2.71
CA THR A 180 13.11 6.87 3.41
C THR A 180 14.43 6.09 3.39
N THR A 181 14.37 4.77 3.60
CA THR A 181 15.55 3.89 3.55
C THR A 181 16.17 3.89 2.15
N SER A 182 15.36 3.75 1.10
CA SER A 182 15.87 3.74 -0.28
C SER A 182 16.51 5.07 -0.68
N LEU A 183 15.93 6.20 -0.27
CA LEU A 183 16.49 7.54 -0.52
C LEU A 183 17.83 7.74 0.22
N PHE A 184 17.93 7.28 1.46
CA PHE A 184 19.19 7.31 2.23
C PHE A 184 20.28 6.47 1.58
N LEU A 185 19.99 5.20 1.27
CA LEU A 185 20.96 4.30 0.62
C LEU A 185 21.40 4.84 -0.75
N SER A 186 20.47 5.32 -1.57
CA SER A 186 20.77 5.91 -2.88
C SER A 186 21.72 7.10 -2.75
N THR A 187 21.44 8.03 -1.84
CA THR A 187 22.26 9.22 -1.62
C THR A 187 23.67 8.85 -1.15
N VAL A 188 23.79 7.91 -0.21
CA VAL A 188 25.09 7.45 0.30
C VAL A 188 25.91 6.79 -0.81
N VAL A 189 25.30 5.89 -1.59
CA VAL A 189 25.99 5.23 -2.72
C VAL A 189 26.40 6.24 -3.79
N PHE A 190 25.56 7.23 -4.08
CA PHE A 190 25.88 8.28 -5.06
C PHE A 190 27.08 9.14 -4.61
N ILE A 191 27.10 9.56 -3.35
CA ILE A 191 28.23 10.34 -2.80
C ILE A 191 29.51 9.50 -2.80
N LEU A 192 29.46 8.26 -2.30
CA LEU A 192 30.63 7.38 -2.24
C LEU A 192 31.17 7.04 -3.64
N SER A 193 30.29 6.79 -4.61
CA SER A 193 30.70 6.54 -5.99
C SER A 193 31.31 7.79 -6.62
N GLY A 194 30.72 8.98 -6.41
CA GLY A 194 31.29 10.24 -6.88
C GLY A 194 32.69 10.50 -6.32
N VAL A 195 32.89 10.31 -5.01
CA VAL A 195 34.20 10.44 -4.36
C VAL A 195 35.18 9.39 -4.89
N GLY A 196 34.75 8.13 -5.01
CA GLY A 196 35.59 7.06 -5.55
C GLY A 196 36.08 7.34 -6.97
N ILE A 197 35.18 7.80 -7.85
CA ILE A 197 35.53 8.19 -9.23
C ILE A 197 36.51 9.35 -9.23
N ALA A 198 36.31 10.37 -8.39
CA ALA A 198 37.21 11.51 -8.31
C ALA A 198 38.62 11.10 -7.88
N ILE A 199 38.76 10.20 -6.91
CA ILE A 199 40.06 9.67 -6.45
C ILE A 199 40.75 8.89 -7.57
N ILE A 200 40.02 8.01 -8.27
CA ILE A 200 40.59 7.19 -9.35
C ILE A 200 41.05 8.08 -10.51
N LEU A 201 40.20 9.00 -10.97
CA LEU A 201 40.53 9.91 -12.07
C LEU A 201 41.70 10.85 -11.69
N GLY A 202 41.67 11.40 -10.48
CA GLY A 202 42.76 12.23 -9.95
C GLY A 202 44.08 11.46 -9.91
N GLY A 203 44.06 10.20 -9.47
CA GLY A 203 45.23 9.32 -9.47
C GLY A 203 45.78 9.05 -10.87
N ILE A 204 44.91 8.72 -11.84
CA ILE A 204 45.31 8.49 -13.23
C ILE A 204 45.94 9.74 -13.83
N VAL A 205 45.29 10.89 -13.70
CA VAL A 205 45.79 12.17 -14.22
C VAL A 205 47.14 12.54 -13.57
N GLY A 206 47.25 12.35 -12.26
CA GLY A 206 48.49 12.58 -11.51
C GLY A 206 49.64 11.71 -12.01
N ILE A 207 49.42 10.41 -12.22
CA ILE A 207 50.44 9.48 -12.74
C ILE A 207 50.86 9.86 -14.17
N LEU A 208 49.90 10.20 -15.03
CA LEU A 208 50.19 10.62 -16.40
C LEU A 208 51.02 11.91 -16.42
N TYR A 209 50.66 12.89 -15.58
CA TYR A 209 51.42 14.12 -15.43
C TYR A 209 52.85 13.87 -14.96
N PHE A 210 53.02 13.05 -13.92
CA PHE A 210 54.33 12.72 -13.38
C PHE A 210 55.22 12.04 -14.43
N ARG A 211 54.68 11.04 -15.15
CA ARG A 211 55.40 10.36 -16.24
C ARG A 211 55.75 11.30 -17.40
N ALA A 212 54.84 12.20 -17.78
CA ALA A 212 55.11 13.18 -18.83
C ALA A 212 56.22 14.15 -18.41
N ASN A 213 56.22 14.59 -17.15
CA ASN A 213 57.25 15.46 -16.60
C ASN A 213 58.62 14.76 -16.50
N ASP A 214 58.66 13.49 -16.06
CA ASP A 214 59.88 12.69 -16.03
C ASP A 214 60.48 12.49 -17.42
N ARG A 215 59.63 12.21 -18.44
CA ARG A 215 60.09 12.13 -19.84
C ARG A 215 60.67 13.46 -20.32
N ARG A 216 60.06 14.58 -19.96
CA ARG A 216 60.60 15.92 -20.28
C ARG A 216 61.95 16.15 -19.62
N ARG A 217 62.11 15.77 -18.34
CA ARG A 217 63.39 15.88 -17.60
C ARG A 217 64.47 14.96 -18.18
N ALA A 218 64.12 13.74 -18.60
CA ALA A 218 65.06 12.82 -19.24
C ALA A 218 65.47 13.26 -20.65
N ALA A 219 64.59 13.97 -21.36
CA ALA A 219 64.88 14.54 -22.69
C ALA A 219 65.62 15.88 -22.63
N MET A 220 65.68 16.53 -21.46
CA MET A 220 66.61 17.65 -21.25
C MET A 220 68.02 17.08 -21.25
N THR A 221 68.87 17.57 -22.15
CA THR A 221 70.29 17.20 -22.19
C THR A 221 70.94 17.62 -20.88
N ALA A 222 71.10 16.66 -19.97
CA ALA A 222 71.94 16.82 -18.81
C ALA A 222 73.39 16.90 -19.31
N PHE A 223 73.89 18.12 -19.50
CA PHE A 223 75.32 18.36 -19.68
C PHE A 223 76.01 18.12 -18.34
N SER A 224 76.26 16.84 -18.06
CA SER A 224 77.08 16.37 -16.95
C SER A 224 78.46 16.03 -17.51
N ASP A 225 79.36 16.99 -17.52
CA ASP A 225 80.78 16.74 -17.74
C ASP A 225 81.42 16.39 -16.38
N ALA A 226 81.57 15.09 -16.13
CA ALA A 226 82.31 14.44 -15.03
C ALA A 226 82.08 14.96 -13.59
N GLY A 227 81.19 14.30 -12.82
CA GLY A 227 81.30 14.30 -11.36
C GLY A 227 80.37 15.23 -10.55
N GLY A 228 79.20 15.60 -11.08
CA GLY A 228 78.08 16.04 -10.22
C GLY A 228 78.09 17.51 -9.76
N LEU A 229 78.69 18.42 -10.50
CA LEU A 229 78.50 19.87 -10.30
C LEU A 229 77.97 20.52 -11.59
N THR A 230 76.76 21.08 -11.51
CA THR A 230 76.09 21.77 -12.61
C THR A 230 76.86 23.06 -12.95
N ARG A 231 77.46 23.14 -14.14
CA ARG A 231 78.15 24.35 -14.60
C ARG A 231 77.13 25.34 -15.18
N LEU A 232 77.06 26.54 -14.61
CA LEU A 232 76.24 27.63 -15.14
C LEU A 232 76.89 28.13 -16.45
N ASN A 233 76.20 27.99 -17.58
CA ASN A 233 76.68 28.48 -18.87
C ASN A 233 76.46 29.99 -18.96
N LEU A 234 77.54 30.78 -18.97
CA LEU A 234 77.52 32.24 -19.05
C LEU A 234 78.01 32.76 -20.41
N ASP A 235 78.24 31.88 -21.38
CA ASP A 235 78.71 32.27 -22.71
C ASP A 235 77.64 33.12 -23.41
N GLY A 236 77.92 34.41 -23.55
CA GLY A 236 77.03 35.42 -24.13
C GLY A 236 76.52 36.49 -23.16
N LEU A 237 76.84 36.41 -21.85
CA LEU A 237 76.46 37.43 -20.84
C LEU A 237 77.65 38.20 -20.24
N SER A 238 78.90 37.85 -20.57
CA SER A 238 80.06 38.66 -20.21
C SER A 238 80.29 39.77 -21.25
N GLN A 239 80.32 41.02 -20.83
CA GLN A 239 80.85 42.12 -21.64
C GLN A 239 82.29 41.79 -22.08
N GLU A 240 82.60 42.00 -23.36
CA GLU A 240 83.98 41.97 -23.86
C GLU A 240 84.81 43.00 -23.09
N MET A 241 85.66 42.52 -22.18
CA MET A 241 86.69 43.35 -21.59
C MET A 241 87.75 43.61 -22.66
N THR A 242 87.77 44.83 -23.20
CA THR A 242 88.88 45.32 -24.01
C THR A 242 90.16 45.16 -23.21
N GLN A 243 91.10 44.34 -23.68
CA GLN A 243 92.43 44.20 -23.07
C GLN A 243 93.18 45.52 -23.21
N GLU A 244 93.07 46.39 -22.21
CA GLU A 244 93.99 47.50 -22.07
C GLU A 244 95.29 46.96 -21.48
N LYS A 245 96.32 47.01 -22.33
CA LYS A 245 97.70 46.62 -22.10
C LYS A 245 98.24 47.25 -20.82
N LEU A 246 98.38 46.47 -19.75
CA LEU A 246 99.08 46.90 -18.53
C LEU A 246 100.43 46.19 -18.41
N LEU A 247 101.44 46.96 -18.85
CA LEU A 247 102.85 46.97 -18.45
C LEU A 247 103.75 45.83 -18.96
N SER A 248 104.41 46.15 -20.07
CA SER A 248 105.84 45.86 -20.28
C SER A 248 106.69 46.63 -19.27
N ASP A 249 107.79 46.02 -18.83
CA ASP A 249 108.91 46.65 -18.10
C ASP A 249 109.39 47.97 -18.74
#